data_AF-A0A1U7IBX1-F1
#
_entry.id   AF-A0A1U7IBX1-F1
#
_cell.length_a   1.000
_cell.length_b   1.000
_cell.length_c   1.000
_cell.angle_alpha   90.00
_cell.angle_beta   90.00
_cell.angle_gamma   90.00
#
_symmetry.space_group_name_H-M   'P 1'
#
loop_
_entity.id
_entity.type
_entity.pdbx_description
1 polymer ?
#
loop_
_entity_poly.entity_id
_entity_poly.type
_entity_poly.pdbx_seq_one_letter_code
_entity_poly.pdbx_strand_id
1 'polypeptide(L)'
;MDSFYDLLQKIEKRPAMYLGRHSIFSLQAFLDGYYFARRELGVPLTEQEAKFQEFLQWIRQKFQVETGQLWASILLFHSADERSAVDRFFSLFAEFVNQEKVREFDEKRVESGRML
;
A
#
# COMPACT_ATOMS: atom_id res chain seq x y z
N MET A 1 19.25 -5.36 4.27
CA MET A 1 17.91 -5.92 3.96
C MET A 1 17.17 -4.85 3.16
N ASP A 2 16.48 -5.24 2.11
CA ASP A 2 15.56 -4.33 1.42
C ASP A 2 14.44 -3.93 2.40
N SER A 3 13.98 -2.68 2.34
CA SER A 3 12.82 -2.22 3.12
C SER A 3 11.51 -2.75 2.52
N PHE A 4 10.40 -2.61 3.25
CA PHE A 4 9.09 -3.03 2.75
C PHE A 4 8.69 -2.23 1.49
N TYR A 5 9.02 -0.94 1.44
CA TYR A 5 8.77 -0.11 0.25
C TYR A 5 9.66 -0.51 -0.92
N ASP A 6 10.91 -0.91 -0.67
CA ASP A 6 11.78 -1.44 -1.73
C ASP A 6 11.20 -2.74 -2.32
N LEU A 7 10.61 -3.60 -1.48
CA LEU A 7 9.90 -4.80 -1.94
C LEU A 7 8.71 -4.44 -2.84
N LEU A 8 7.86 -3.49 -2.42
CA LEU A 8 6.73 -3.03 -3.24
C LEU A 8 7.20 -2.47 -4.60
N GLN A 9 8.25 -1.66 -4.63
CA GLN A 9 8.83 -1.14 -5.87
C GLN A 9 9.39 -2.25 -6.78
N LYS A 10 9.99 -3.29 -6.21
CA LYS A 10 10.47 -4.44 -6.98
C LYS A 10 9.31 -5.21 -7.62
N ILE A 11 8.21 -5.39 -6.87
CA ILE A 11 7.00 -6.01 -7.39
C ILE A 11 6.40 -5.16 -8.51
N GLU A 12 6.25 -3.85 -8.32
CA GLU A 12 5.75 -2.91 -9.34
C GLU A 12 6.54 -3.01 -10.65
N LYS A 13 7.88 -3.02 -10.55
CA LYS A 13 8.76 -3.09 -11.73
C LYS A 13 8.69 -4.43 -12.46
N ARG A 14 8.43 -5.53 -11.75
CA ARG A 14 8.43 -6.89 -12.32
C ARG A 14 7.30 -7.77 -11.74
N PRO A 15 6.01 -7.43 -11.94
CA PRO A 15 4.92 -8.09 -11.21
C PRO A 15 4.88 -9.59 -11.43
N ALA A 16 5.05 -10.04 -12.68
CA ALA A 16 5.05 -11.47 -13.01
C ALA A 16 6.16 -12.28 -12.34
N MET A 17 7.32 -11.68 -12.03
CA MET A 17 8.44 -12.35 -11.36
C MET A 17 8.13 -12.67 -9.89
N TYR A 18 7.35 -11.81 -9.23
CA TYR A 18 7.01 -11.96 -7.81
C TYR A 18 5.65 -12.65 -7.62
N LEU A 19 4.69 -12.36 -8.49
CA LEU A 19 3.29 -12.75 -8.33
C LEU A 19 2.90 -13.99 -9.16
N GLY A 20 3.80 -14.45 -10.05
CA GLY A 20 3.57 -15.51 -11.05
C GLY A 20 2.64 -15.10 -12.19
N ARG A 21 1.66 -14.24 -11.91
CA ARG A 21 0.73 -13.61 -12.85
C ARG A 21 0.51 -12.15 -12.49
N HIS A 22 0.24 -11.32 -13.49
CA HIS A 22 -0.05 -9.90 -13.26
C HIS A 22 -1.51 -9.75 -12.79
N SER A 23 -1.76 -10.09 -11.52
CA SER A 23 -3.10 -10.23 -10.92
C SER A 23 -3.17 -9.53 -9.58
N ILE A 24 -4.24 -8.76 -9.35
CA ILE A 24 -4.48 -8.07 -8.08
C ILE A 24 -4.68 -9.06 -6.92
N PHE A 25 -5.30 -10.22 -7.17
CA PHE A 25 -5.47 -11.26 -6.16
C PHE A 25 -4.16 -12.00 -5.87
N SER A 26 -3.26 -12.15 -6.85
CA SER A 26 -1.91 -12.64 -6.57
C SER A 26 -1.11 -11.65 -5.73
N LEU A 27 -1.24 -10.34 -6.00
CA LEU A 27 -0.61 -9.31 -5.16
C LEU A 27 -1.14 -9.37 -3.73
N GLN A 28 -2.46 -9.50 -3.57
CA GLN A 28 -3.07 -9.65 -2.26
C GLN A 28 -2.55 -10.88 -1.51
N ALA A 29 -2.60 -12.05 -2.15
CA ALA A 29 -2.12 -13.29 -1.54
C ALA A 29 -0.63 -13.23 -1.16
N PHE A 30 0.20 -12.59 -1.99
CA PHE A 30 1.61 -12.37 -1.70
C PHE A 30 1.81 -11.54 -0.42
N LEU A 31 1.12 -10.41 -0.30
CA LEU A 31 1.24 -9.52 0.86
C LEU A 31 0.65 -10.16 2.13
N ASP A 32 -0.49 -10.84 2.02
CA ASP A 32 -1.09 -11.58 3.12
C ASP A 32 -0.14 -12.68 3.63
N GLY A 33 0.51 -13.40 2.72
CA GLY A 33 1.53 -14.41 3.05
C GLY A 33 2.78 -13.81 3.71
N TYR A 34 3.24 -12.65 3.23
CA TYR A 34 4.34 -11.90 3.85
C TYR A 34 4.03 -11.52 5.30
N TYR A 35 2.85 -10.94 5.55
CA TYR A 35 2.42 -10.56 6.90
C TYR A 35 2.18 -11.77 7.79
N PHE A 36 1.59 -12.83 7.25
CA PHE A 36 1.40 -14.09 7.96
C PHE A 36 2.75 -14.64 8.45
N ALA A 37 3.73 -14.78 7.57
CA ALA A 37 5.06 -15.30 7.92
C ALA A 37 5.74 -14.45 9.01
N ARG A 38 5.68 -13.11 8.91
CA ARG A 38 6.24 -12.22 9.95
C ARG A 38 5.59 -12.44 11.31
N ARG A 39 4.26 -12.57 11.35
CA ARG A 39 3.51 -12.80 12.57
C ARG A 39 3.87 -14.14 13.20
N GLU A 40 3.93 -15.21 12.41
CA GLU A 40 4.31 -16.54 12.90
C GLU A 40 5.75 -16.57 13.43
N LEU A 41 6.64 -15.74 12.88
CA LEU A 41 8.02 -15.57 13.34
C LEU A 41 8.18 -14.56 14.49
N GLY A 42 7.10 -13.96 14.98
CA GLY A 42 7.13 -12.95 16.04
C GLY A 42 7.85 -11.65 15.64
N VAL A 43 7.98 -11.37 14.34
CA VAL A 43 8.64 -10.18 13.84
C VAL A 43 7.64 -9.00 13.88
N PRO A 44 7.92 -7.93 14.64
CA PRO A 44 7.01 -6.79 14.75
C PRO A 44 6.89 -6.04 13.42
N LEU A 45 5.80 -5.29 13.27
CA LEU A 45 5.64 -4.39 12.13
C LEU A 45 6.68 -3.26 12.21
N THR A 46 7.27 -2.97 11.06
CA THR A 46 8.05 -1.75 10.82
C THR A 46 7.12 -0.56 10.62
N GLU A 47 7.67 0.65 10.69
CA GLU A 47 6.91 1.88 10.42
C GLU A 47 6.31 1.91 9.01
N GLN A 48 7.06 1.46 7.99
CA GLN A 48 6.56 1.36 6.61
C GLN A 48 5.37 0.39 6.49
N GLU A 49 5.42 -0.72 7.23
CA GLU A 49 4.33 -1.70 7.23
C GLU A 49 3.09 -1.19 7.98
N ALA A 50 3.28 -0.43 9.05
CA ALA A 50 2.19 0.25 9.75
C ALA A 50 1.52 1.30 8.83
N LYS A 51 2.34 2.13 8.16
CA LYS A 51 1.86 3.09 7.15
C LYS A 51 1.17 2.43 5.96
N PHE A 52 1.60 1.23 5.58
CA PHE A 52 0.89 0.45 4.58
C PHE A 52 -0.51 0.01 5.03
N GLN A 53 -0.71 -0.30 6.31
CA GLN A 53 -2.05 -0.57 6.83
C GLN A 53 -2.94 0.68 6.76
N GLU A 54 -2.38 1.86 7.05
CA GLU A 54 -3.08 3.14 6.86
C GLU A 54 -3.46 3.36 5.39
N PHE A 55 -2.57 3.04 4.45
CA PHE A 55 -2.86 3.07 3.02
C PHE A 55 -4.04 2.17 2.63
N LEU A 56 -4.11 0.95 3.15
CA LEU A 56 -5.24 0.05 2.88
C LEU A 56 -6.57 0.62 3.40
N GLN A 57 -6.56 1.30 4.56
CA GLN A 57 -7.74 2.02 5.05
C GLN A 57 -8.07 3.24 4.19
N TRP A 58 -7.04 3.97 3.75
CA TRP A 58 -7.21 5.13 2.87
C TRP A 58 -7.84 4.74 1.53
N ILE A 59 -7.51 3.58 0.95
CA ILE A 59 -8.20 3.05 -0.23
C ILE A 59 -9.70 2.93 0.06
N ARG A 60 -10.08 2.30 1.18
CA ARG A 60 -11.49 2.10 1.53
C ARG A 60 -12.24 3.43 1.65
N GLN A 61 -11.61 4.42 2.29
CA GLN A 61 -12.16 5.76 2.41
C GLN A 61 -12.29 6.45 1.04
N LYS A 62 -11.26 6.37 0.19
CA LYS A 62 -11.25 6.99 -1.15
C LYS A 62 -12.37 6.48 -2.04
N PHE A 63 -12.70 5.18 -1.94
CA PHE A 63 -13.78 4.55 -2.71
C PHE A 63 -15.11 4.47 -1.95
N GLN A 64 -15.22 5.09 -0.77
CA GLN A 64 -16.44 5.12 0.05
C GLN A 64 -17.00 3.72 0.35
N VAL A 65 -16.12 2.75 0.60
CA VAL A 65 -16.51 1.36 0.88
C VAL A 65 -16.57 1.13 2.39
N GLU A 66 -17.80 1.06 2.90
CA GLU A 66 -18.09 0.83 4.32
C GLU A 66 -18.12 -0.67 4.69
N THR A 67 -18.23 -1.53 3.68
CA THR A 67 -18.31 -2.98 3.87
C THR A 67 -16.93 -3.62 4.13
N GLY A 68 -16.92 -4.85 4.63
CA GLY A 68 -15.69 -5.64 4.87
C GLY A 68 -15.04 -6.21 3.60
N GLN A 69 -15.26 -5.59 2.45
CA GLN A 69 -14.68 -6.01 1.18
C GLN A 69 -13.15 -5.89 1.18
N LEU A 70 -12.50 -6.84 0.51
CA LEU A 70 -11.06 -6.83 0.31
C LEU A 70 -10.67 -5.66 -0.62
N TRP A 71 -9.57 -4.98 -0.30
CA TRP A 71 -9.06 -3.88 -1.13
C TRP A 71 -8.80 -4.31 -2.59
N ALA A 72 -8.38 -5.56 -2.82
CA ALA A 72 -8.20 -6.10 -4.17
C ALA A 72 -9.51 -6.14 -4.95
N SER A 73 -10.62 -6.51 -4.30
CA SER A 73 -11.95 -6.52 -4.92
C SER A 73 -12.44 -5.11 -5.24
N ILE A 74 -12.20 -4.15 -4.34
CA ILE A 74 -12.50 -2.73 -4.57
C ILE A 74 -11.74 -2.23 -5.80
N LEU A 75 -10.43 -2.48 -5.86
CA LEU A 75 -9.60 -2.02 -6.97
C LEU A 75 -9.96 -2.70 -8.29
N LEU A 76 -10.28 -4.00 -8.28
CA LEU A 76 -10.75 -4.71 -9.46
C LEU A 76 -12.07 -4.13 -9.98
N PHE A 77 -13.02 -3.84 -9.09
CA PHE A 77 -14.31 -3.25 -9.46
C PHE A 77 -14.14 -1.90 -10.20
N HIS A 78 -13.10 -1.13 -9.84
CA HIS A 78 -12.78 0.15 -10.48
C HIS A 78 -11.73 0.04 -11.61
N SER A 79 -11.49 -1.15 -12.14
CA SER A 79 -10.48 -1.41 -13.17
C SER A 79 -11.05 -2.24 -14.32
N ALA A 80 -10.40 -2.21 -15.48
CA ALA A 80 -10.85 -2.94 -16.67
C ALA A 80 -10.58 -4.45 -16.55
N ASP A 81 -9.48 -4.80 -15.87
CA ASP A 81 -9.02 -6.17 -15.66
C ASP A 81 -8.09 -6.23 -14.43
N GLU A 82 -7.60 -7.42 -14.10
CA GLU A 82 -6.71 -7.59 -12.93
C GLU A 82 -5.35 -6.91 -13.10
N ARG A 83 -4.86 -6.74 -14.33
CA ARG A 83 -3.58 -6.08 -14.60
C ARG A 83 -3.68 -4.59 -14.31
N SER A 84 -4.68 -3.92 -14.89
CA SER A 84 -4.96 -2.52 -14.63
C SER A 84 -5.31 -2.25 -13.16
N ALA A 85 -5.88 -3.23 -12.44
CA ALA A 85 -6.07 -3.13 -11.00
C ALA A 85 -4.74 -3.12 -10.22
N VAL A 86 -3.73 -3.89 -10.65
CA VAL A 86 -2.38 -3.84 -10.07
C VAL A 86 -1.70 -2.51 -10.36
N ASP A 87 -1.78 -2.02 -11.60
CA ASP A 87 -1.23 -0.71 -11.96
C ASP A 87 -1.89 0.42 -11.14
N ARG A 88 -3.21 0.33 -10.94
CA ARG A 88 -3.98 1.25 -10.10
C ARG A 88 -3.55 1.17 -8.63
N PHE A 89 -3.31 -0.03 -8.09
CA PHE A 89 -2.80 -0.20 -6.73
C PHE A 89 -1.51 0.60 -6.51
N PHE A 90 -0.52 0.44 -7.41
CA PHE A 90 0.77 1.12 -7.26
C PHE A 90 0.65 2.63 -7.49
N SER A 91 -0.21 3.06 -8.42
CA SER A 91 -0.52 4.49 -8.62
C SER A 91 -1.11 5.13 -7.36
N LEU A 92 -2.07 4.46 -6.71
CA LEU A 92 -2.70 4.91 -5.47
C LEU A 92 -1.72 4.91 -4.30
N PHE A 93 -0.83 3.92 -4.25
CA PHE A 93 0.21 3.86 -3.22
C PHE A 93 1.19 5.04 -3.36
N ALA A 94 1.61 5.36 -4.59
CA ALA A 94 2.44 6.53 -4.85
C ALA A 94 1.73 7.84 -4.48
N GLU A 95 0.43 7.95 -4.79
CA GLU A 95 -0.41 9.10 -4.38
C GLU A 95 -0.42 9.25 -2.86
N PHE A 96 -0.69 8.17 -2.13
CA PHE A 96 -0.74 8.16 -0.66
C PHE A 96 0.60 8.59 -0.05
N VAL A 97 1.71 8.00 -0.48
CA VAL A 97 3.05 8.35 0.02
C VAL A 97 3.39 9.80 -0.26
N ASN A 98 2.96 10.35 -1.40
CA ASN A 98 3.19 11.76 -1.71
C ASN A 98 2.35 12.70 -0.81
N GLN A 99 1.09 12.35 -0.52
CA GLN A 99 0.24 13.12 0.39
C GLN A 99 0.82 13.18 1.80
N GLU A 100 1.34 12.06 2.32
CA GLU A 100 1.97 12.02 3.65
C GLU A 100 3.21 12.93 3.72
N LYS A 101 4.05 12.94 2.68
CA LYS A 101 5.21 13.84 2.62
C LYS A 101 4.83 15.32 2.64
N VAL A 102 3.75 15.68 1.94
CA VAL A 102 3.24 17.06 1.93
C VAL A 102 2.72 17.43 3.32
N ARG A 103 1.96 16.54 3.97
CA ARG A 103 1.46 16.76 5.35
C ARG A 103 2.58 16.95 6.35
N GLU A 104 3.58 16.07 6.35
CA GLU A 104 4.75 16.19 7.24
C GLU A 104 5.52 17.51 7.02
N PHE A 105 5.60 17.98 5.78
CA PHE A 105 6.25 19.24 5.47
C PHE A 105 5.46 20.44 6.01
N ASP A 106 4.14 20.44 5.84
CA ASP A 106 3.27 21.50 6.35
C ASP A 106 3.24 21.55 7.88
N GLU A 107 3.18 20.39 8.55
CA GLU A 107 3.23 20.28 10.02
C GLU A 107 4.53 20.86 10.59
N LYS A 108 5.68 20.53 9.99
CA LYS A 108 7.00 21.07 10.40
C LYS A 108 7.09 22.59 10.23
N ARG A 109 6.44 23.16 9.20
CA ARG A 109 6.37 24.61 8.99
C ARG A 109 5.52 25.29 10.06
N VAL A 110 4.38 24.69 10.42
CA VAL A 110 3.49 25.22 11.47
C VAL A 110 4.18 25.18 12.83
N GLU A 111 4.89 24.10 13.17
CA GLU A 111 5.64 23.99 14.43
C GLU A 111 6.80 25.00 14.50
N SER A 112 7.57 25.14 13.43
CA SER A 112 8.69 26.10 13.35
C SER A 112 8.21 27.55 13.46
N GLY A 113 7.02 27.86 12.92
CA GLY A 113 6.41 29.18 13.02
C GLY A 113 5.77 29.50 14.39
N ARG A 114 5.55 28.50 15.24
CA ARG A 114 5.01 28.68 16.62
C ARG A 114 6.11 28.86 17.69
N MET A 115 7.37 28.58 17.36
CA MET A 115 8.53 28.75 18.26
C MET A 115 9.23 30.11 18.12
N LEU A 116 8.74 31.00 17.24
CA LEU A 116 9.20 32.39 17.08
C LEU A 116 8.15 33.35 17.63
#